data_AF-A0A3L6JKU5-F1
#
_entry.id   AF-A0A3L6JKU5-F1
#
_cell.length_a   1.000
_cell.length_b   1.000
_cell.length_c   1.000
_cell.angle_alpha   90.00
_cell.angle_beta   90.00
_cell.angle_gamma   90.00
#
_symmetry.space_group_name_H-M   'P 1'
#
loop_
_entity.id
_entity.type
_entity.pdbx_description
1 polymer ?
#
loop_
_entity_poly.entity_id
_entity_poly.type
_entity_poly.pdbx_seq_one_letter_code
_entity_poly.pdbx_strand_id
1 'polypeptide(L)'
;MSTKRRLPKTSRLAFVSTVCDMSRRGDIDAVIDTFEGYWRDKTRYPWHNTYVMLEKYWALENPETDVSETLLLLRDGVFGALGLHSLSLPIEMSTQEILRRIVKGRSWKDSRRSAREYLSQVVSDMIEQGQIAHLIPSALKHDGLGFLLPSLEKARLDEFRNARPKITRGKLDLRPLSKSVIGRTLLRQLSTKREMLAVDDPQVGQAEEAYEHMLLDLEVGEGVATLSPEDTLQVTISGEPLEETTERKQVRGVLPLTPGVQTNLTEYVGSPADTQSAEMSDVAEVRKREKRKKAEPNKGSEAS
;
A
#
# COMPACT_ATOMS: atom_id res chain seq x y z
N MET A 1 7.23 -47.70 -32.13
CA MET A 1 6.15 -46.71 -31.98
C MET A 1 6.70 -45.52 -31.21
N SER A 2 6.82 -44.35 -31.85
CA SER A 2 7.42 -43.16 -31.24
C SER A 2 6.38 -42.45 -30.37
N THR A 3 6.53 -42.55 -29.05
CA THR A 3 5.78 -41.77 -28.08
C THR A 3 6.24 -40.31 -28.16
N LYS A 4 5.56 -39.53 -28.99
CA LYS A 4 5.70 -38.06 -28.96
C LYS A 4 5.35 -37.58 -27.55
N ARG A 5 6.38 -37.22 -26.77
CA ARG A 5 6.23 -36.44 -25.53
C ARG A 5 5.48 -35.16 -25.91
N ARG A 6 4.22 -35.05 -25.51
CA ARG A 6 3.45 -33.81 -25.61
C ARG A 6 4.12 -32.82 -24.66
N LEU A 7 4.66 -31.73 -25.22
CA LEU A 7 5.06 -30.57 -24.44
C LEU A 7 3.87 -30.14 -23.56
N PRO A 8 4.08 -29.71 -22.31
CA PRO A 8 3.01 -29.23 -21.47
C PRO A 8 2.31 -28.08 -22.19
N LYS A 9 0.98 -28.19 -22.37
CA LYS A 9 0.16 -27.09 -22.89
C LYS A 9 0.41 -25.90 -21.97
N THR A 10 0.96 -24.81 -22.51
CA THR A 10 0.97 -23.52 -21.82
C THR A 10 -0.46 -23.19 -21.40
N SER A 11 -0.71 -23.04 -20.10
CA SER A 11 -2.03 -22.71 -19.55
C SER A 11 -2.59 -21.47 -20.25
N ARG A 12 -3.88 -21.49 -20.60
CA ARG A 12 -4.52 -20.34 -21.23
C ARG A 12 -4.71 -19.19 -20.25
N LEU A 13 -4.62 -19.49 -18.95
CA LEU A 13 -4.68 -18.54 -17.84
C LEU A 13 -3.29 -18.14 -17.32
N ALA A 14 -2.20 -18.49 -18.01
CA ALA A 14 -0.83 -18.21 -17.55
C ALA A 14 -0.60 -16.71 -17.26
N PHE A 15 -1.13 -15.82 -18.10
CA PHE A 15 -1.05 -14.38 -17.88
C PHE A 15 -1.76 -13.95 -16.59
N VAL A 16 -2.98 -14.45 -16.36
CA VAL A 16 -3.77 -14.17 -15.16
C VAL A 16 -3.03 -14.66 -13.90
N SER A 17 -2.52 -15.89 -13.93
CA SER A 17 -1.72 -16.45 -12.82
C SER A 17 -0.51 -15.57 -12.53
N THR A 18 0.21 -15.14 -13.58
CA THR A 18 1.40 -14.30 -13.43
C THR A 18 1.07 -12.97 -12.75
N VAL A 19 0.01 -12.30 -13.18
CA VAL A 19 -0.45 -11.04 -12.55
C VAL A 19 -0.87 -11.27 -11.10
N CYS A 20 -1.59 -12.35 -10.81
CA CYS A 20 -2.00 -12.68 -9.44
C CYS A 20 -0.80 -12.98 -8.54
N ASP A 21 0.23 -13.67 -9.05
CA ASP A 21 1.46 -13.94 -8.32
C ASP A 21 2.30 -12.67 -8.08
N MET A 22 2.29 -11.72 -9.02
CA MET A 22 2.88 -10.39 -8.79
C MET A 22 2.13 -9.63 -7.69
N SER A 23 0.80 -9.59 -7.79
CA SER A 23 -0.07 -8.94 -6.79
C SER A 23 0.09 -9.55 -5.40
N ARG A 24 0.10 -10.88 -5.29
CA ARG A 24 0.31 -11.61 -4.03
C ARG A 24 1.66 -11.32 -3.37
N ARG A 25 2.70 -11.05 -4.17
CA ARG A 25 4.03 -10.66 -3.67
C ARG A 25 4.13 -9.17 -3.31
N GLY A 26 3.11 -8.37 -3.61
CA GLY A 26 3.15 -6.92 -3.47
C GLY A 26 4.04 -6.23 -4.51
N ASP A 27 4.39 -6.92 -5.60
CA ASP A 27 5.24 -6.39 -6.68
C ASP A 27 4.39 -5.60 -7.68
N ILE A 28 3.96 -4.41 -7.25
CA ILE A 28 3.07 -3.54 -8.04
C ILE A 28 3.79 -2.98 -9.27
N ASP A 29 5.09 -2.74 -9.20
CA ASP A 29 5.88 -2.25 -10.33
C ASP A 29 5.90 -3.28 -11.46
N ALA A 30 6.04 -4.57 -11.15
CA ALA A 30 5.91 -5.62 -12.17
C ALA A 30 4.50 -5.66 -12.80
N VAL A 31 3.44 -5.39 -12.03
CA VAL A 31 2.08 -5.28 -12.59
C VAL A 31 1.99 -4.07 -13.52
N ILE A 32 2.55 -2.92 -13.14
CA ILE A 32 2.63 -1.72 -13.98
C ILE A 32 3.35 -2.03 -15.30
N ASP A 33 4.47 -2.76 -15.26
CA ASP A 33 5.21 -3.16 -16.46
C ASP A 33 4.34 -3.98 -17.43
N THR A 34 3.45 -4.84 -16.92
CA THR A 34 2.51 -5.55 -17.78
C THR A 34 1.48 -4.64 -18.43
N PHE A 35 1.06 -3.57 -17.74
CA PHE A 35 0.18 -2.55 -18.33
C PHE A 35 0.92 -1.75 -19.40
N GLU A 36 2.14 -1.29 -19.14
CA GLU A 36 2.95 -0.61 -20.15
C GLU A 36 3.22 -1.50 -21.37
N GLY A 37 3.45 -2.79 -21.13
CA GLY A 37 3.64 -3.81 -22.15
C GLY A 37 2.42 -3.99 -23.05
N TYR A 38 1.19 -3.72 -22.59
CA TYR A 38 -0.04 -3.90 -23.37
C TYR A 38 -0.01 -3.18 -24.71
N TRP A 39 0.41 -1.91 -24.72
CA TRP A 39 0.44 -1.11 -25.95
C TRP A 39 1.61 -1.48 -26.88
N ARG A 40 2.63 -2.17 -26.36
CA ARG A 40 3.76 -2.68 -27.14
C ARG A 40 3.43 -4.03 -27.76
N ASP A 41 2.83 -4.93 -26.98
CA ASP A 41 2.47 -6.28 -27.40
C ASP A 41 1.21 -6.77 -26.67
N LYS A 42 0.06 -6.66 -27.34
CA LYS A 42 -1.24 -7.09 -26.83
C LYS A 42 -1.37 -8.61 -26.71
N THR A 43 -0.52 -9.37 -27.41
CA THR A 43 -0.57 -10.83 -27.39
C THR A 43 0.15 -11.37 -26.17
N ARG A 44 1.29 -10.77 -25.81
CA ARG A 44 2.03 -11.08 -24.59
C ARG A 44 1.35 -10.56 -23.32
N TYR A 45 0.71 -9.39 -23.39
CA TYR A 45 0.02 -8.76 -22.26
C TYR A 45 -1.47 -8.56 -22.54
N PRO A 46 -2.29 -9.62 -22.58
CA PRO A 46 -3.65 -9.58 -23.10
C PRO A 46 -4.69 -9.01 -22.10
N TRP A 47 -4.42 -7.84 -21.51
CA TRP A 47 -5.30 -7.19 -20.53
C TRP A 47 -6.76 -7.05 -20.99
N HIS A 48 -6.98 -6.76 -22.27
CA HIS A 48 -8.30 -6.65 -22.91
C HIS A 48 -9.14 -7.95 -22.88
N ASN A 49 -8.49 -9.11 -22.82
CA ASN A 49 -9.14 -10.43 -22.87
C ASN A 49 -9.14 -11.15 -21.52
N THR A 50 -8.55 -10.58 -20.47
CA THR A 50 -8.38 -11.20 -19.14
C THR A 50 -9.68 -11.81 -18.61
N TYR A 51 -10.77 -11.05 -18.62
CA TYR A 51 -12.08 -11.51 -18.13
C TYR A 51 -12.71 -12.57 -19.04
N VAL A 52 -12.58 -12.42 -20.36
CA VAL A 52 -13.07 -13.42 -21.33
C VAL A 52 -12.34 -14.75 -21.16
N MET A 53 -11.04 -14.70 -20.87
CA MET A 53 -10.23 -15.89 -20.60
C MET A 53 -10.62 -16.56 -19.30
N LEU A 54 -10.84 -15.79 -18.23
CA LEU A 54 -11.34 -16.31 -16.95
C LEU A 54 -12.69 -17.01 -17.12
N GLU A 55 -13.68 -16.34 -17.70
CA GLU A 55 -15.02 -16.90 -17.91
C GLU A 55 -14.99 -18.21 -18.72
N LYS A 56 -14.14 -18.27 -19.75
CA LYS A 56 -14.10 -19.42 -20.67
C LYS A 56 -13.27 -20.59 -20.17
N TYR A 57 -12.18 -20.32 -19.44
CA TYR A 57 -11.18 -21.35 -19.12
C TYR A 57 -11.06 -21.66 -17.63
N TRP A 58 -11.60 -20.85 -16.71
CA TRP A 58 -11.48 -21.10 -15.27
C TRP A 58 -12.03 -22.46 -14.86
N ALA A 59 -13.30 -22.76 -15.18
CA ALA A 59 -13.92 -24.03 -14.82
C ALA A 59 -13.26 -25.26 -15.48
N LEU A 60 -12.55 -25.05 -16.59
CA LEU A 60 -11.84 -26.13 -17.30
C LEU A 60 -10.45 -26.41 -16.71
N GLU A 61 -9.74 -25.37 -16.25
CA GLU A 61 -8.37 -25.49 -15.75
C GLU A 61 -8.31 -25.61 -14.21
N ASN A 62 -9.29 -25.04 -13.48
CA ASN A 62 -9.37 -25.03 -12.01
C ASN A 62 -10.79 -25.42 -11.52
N PRO A 63 -11.24 -26.67 -11.72
CA PRO A 63 -12.62 -27.09 -11.42
C PRO A 63 -12.95 -27.11 -9.92
N GLU A 64 -11.95 -27.21 -9.05
CA GLU A 64 -12.12 -27.34 -7.59
C GLU A 64 -11.88 -26.02 -6.83
N THR A 65 -11.47 -24.96 -7.54
CA THR A 65 -11.03 -23.71 -6.91
C THR A 65 -12.00 -22.58 -7.21
N ASP A 66 -12.38 -21.84 -6.16
CA ASP A 66 -13.20 -20.64 -6.32
C ASP A 66 -12.40 -19.54 -7.04
N VAL A 67 -13.06 -18.85 -7.96
CA VAL A 67 -12.48 -17.76 -8.76
C VAL A 67 -12.31 -16.47 -7.93
N SER A 68 -13.00 -16.37 -6.80
CA SER A 68 -13.05 -15.17 -5.96
C SER A 68 -11.68 -14.63 -5.55
N GLU A 69 -10.76 -15.50 -5.10
CA GLU A 69 -9.39 -15.06 -4.73
C GLU A 69 -8.65 -14.45 -5.92
N THR A 70 -8.77 -15.08 -7.09
CA THR A 70 -8.13 -14.59 -8.32
C THR A 70 -8.72 -13.24 -8.74
N LEU A 71 -10.03 -13.06 -8.62
CA LEU A 71 -10.68 -11.77 -8.90
C LEU A 71 -10.26 -10.67 -7.93
N LEU A 72 -10.09 -11.00 -6.64
CA LEU A 72 -9.57 -10.07 -5.64
C LEU A 72 -8.11 -9.69 -5.93
N LEU A 73 -7.24 -10.65 -6.21
CA LEU A 73 -5.83 -10.39 -6.54
C LEU A 73 -5.68 -9.55 -7.82
N LEU A 74 -6.50 -9.81 -8.84
CA LEU A 74 -6.55 -8.99 -10.04
C LEU A 74 -7.02 -7.58 -9.74
N ARG A 75 -8.04 -7.44 -8.89
CA ARG A 75 -8.55 -6.14 -8.46
C ARG A 75 -7.46 -5.35 -7.73
N ASP A 76 -6.79 -5.96 -6.77
CA ASP A 76 -5.71 -5.35 -6.01
C ASP A 76 -4.55 -4.94 -6.91
N GLY A 77 -4.20 -5.78 -7.90
CA GLY A 77 -3.18 -5.46 -8.90
C GLY A 77 -3.56 -4.28 -9.79
N VAL A 78 -4.82 -4.20 -10.25
CA VAL A 78 -5.32 -3.09 -11.07
C VAL A 78 -5.34 -1.79 -10.28
N PHE A 79 -5.92 -1.79 -9.07
CA PHE A 79 -5.97 -0.60 -8.22
C PHE A 79 -4.58 -0.19 -7.72
N GLY A 80 -3.72 -1.16 -7.40
CA GLY A 80 -2.32 -0.94 -7.07
C GLY A 80 -1.56 -0.27 -8.22
N ALA A 81 -1.69 -0.78 -9.45
CA ALA A 81 -1.05 -0.18 -10.62
C ALA A 81 -1.53 1.25 -10.91
N LEU A 82 -2.79 1.56 -10.58
CA LEU A 82 -3.30 2.93 -10.64
C LEU A 82 -2.74 3.82 -9.51
N GLY A 83 -2.22 3.24 -8.43
CA GLY A 83 -1.81 3.95 -7.21
C GLY A 83 -3.01 4.38 -6.36
N LEU A 84 -4.05 3.55 -6.30
CA LEU A 84 -5.32 3.78 -5.60
C LEU A 84 -5.69 2.56 -4.75
N HIS A 85 -4.75 2.04 -3.96
CA HIS A 85 -4.91 0.75 -3.29
C HIS A 85 -6.02 0.78 -2.22
N SER A 86 -6.26 1.93 -1.60
CA SER A 86 -7.33 2.12 -0.61
C SER A 86 -8.73 1.96 -1.19
N LEU A 87 -8.86 2.12 -2.52
CA LEU A 87 -10.12 2.07 -3.24
C LEU A 87 -10.47 0.70 -3.79
N SER A 88 -9.57 -0.28 -3.64
CA SER A 88 -9.80 -1.66 -4.06
C SER A 88 -11.09 -2.21 -3.45
N LEU A 89 -11.28 -2.19 -2.13
CA LEU A 89 -12.48 -2.74 -1.50
C LEU A 89 -13.73 -1.83 -1.52
N PRO A 90 -13.65 -0.52 -1.22
CA PRO A 90 -14.86 0.29 -0.98
C PRO A 90 -15.68 0.60 -2.23
N ILE A 91 -15.11 0.49 -3.44
CA ILE A 91 -15.82 0.86 -4.67
C ILE A 91 -16.64 -0.31 -5.21
N GLU A 92 -17.95 -0.16 -5.30
CA GLU A 92 -18.90 -1.13 -5.87
C GLU A 92 -18.89 -1.20 -7.42
N MET A 93 -17.73 -1.06 -8.04
CA MET A 93 -17.55 -1.16 -9.49
C MET A 93 -16.78 -2.44 -9.83
N SER A 94 -17.17 -3.10 -10.92
CA SER A 94 -16.40 -4.25 -11.42
C SER A 94 -15.00 -3.85 -11.90
N THR A 95 -14.00 -4.66 -11.55
CA THR A 95 -12.62 -4.47 -12.06
C THR A 95 -12.56 -4.57 -13.59
N GLN A 96 -13.49 -5.32 -14.20
CA GLN A 96 -13.63 -5.39 -15.66
C GLN A 96 -13.97 -4.02 -16.27
N GLU A 97 -14.84 -3.23 -15.64
CA GLU A 97 -15.19 -1.89 -16.11
C GLU A 97 -13.96 -0.96 -16.10
N ILE A 98 -13.17 -1.01 -15.02
CA ILE A 98 -11.92 -0.25 -14.88
C ILE A 98 -10.95 -0.65 -15.99
N LEU A 99 -10.75 -1.95 -16.21
CA LEU A 99 -9.89 -2.46 -17.28
C LEU A 99 -10.37 -2.01 -18.66
N ARG A 100 -11.68 -2.03 -18.94
CA ARG A 100 -12.23 -1.53 -20.21
C ARG A 100 -11.90 -0.06 -20.43
N ARG A 101 -11.90 0.77 -19.38
CA ARG A 101 -11.50 2.18 -19.46
C ARG A 101 -10.00 2.31 -19.72
N ILE A 102 -9.17 1.57 -18.98
CA ILE A 102 -7.71 1.55 -19.17
C ILE A 102 -7.36 1.15 -20.60
N VAL A 103 -7.93 0.06 -21.10
CA VAL A 103 -7.60 -0.52 -22.40
C VAL A 103 -8.03 0.36 -23.59
N LYS A 104 -9.02 1.25 -23.41
CA LYS A 104 -9.48 2.19 -24.44
C LYS A 104 -8.51 3.34 -24.71
N GLY A 105 -7.61 3.65 -23.77
CA GLY A 105 -6.65 4.75 -23.95
C GLY A 105 -5.53 4.43 -24.94
N ARG A 106 -4.79 5.47 -25.32
CA ARG A 106 -3.73 5.40 -26.35
C ARG A 106 -2.38 4.95 -25.81
N SER A 107 -2.15 5.14 -24.52
CA SER A 107 -0.91 4.81 -23.81
C SER A 107 -1.21 4.52 -22.34
N TRP A 108 -0.30 3.86 -21.63
CA TRP A 108 -0.43 3.64 -20.19
C TRP A 108 -0.63 4.94 -19.41
N LYS A 109 0.16 5.98 -19.74
CA LYS A 109 0.08 7.28 -19.06
C LYS A 109 -1.30 7.93 -19.22
N ASP A 110 -1.84 7.93 -20.44
CA ASP A 110 -3.15 8.51 -20.72
C ASP A 110 -4.27 7.70 -20.04
N SER A 111 -4.18 6.37 -20.14
CA SER A 111 -5.13 5.44 -19.54
C SER A 111 -5.14 5.52 -18.02
N ARG A 112 -3.96 5.59 -17.38
CA ARG A 112 -3.82 5.73 -15.94
C ARG A 112 -4.43 7.05 -15.48
N ARG A 113 -4.14 8.16 -16.16
CA ARG A 113 -4.74 9.47 -15.84
C ARG A 113 -6.27 9.42 -15.94
N SER A 114 -6.80 8.93 -17.06
CA SER A 114 -8.25 8.85 -17.29
C SER A 114 -8.95 7.93 -16.29
N ALA A 115 -8.37 6.76 -15.97
CA ALA A 115 -8.93 5.85 -14.99
C ALA A 115 -8.90 6.43 -13.57
N ARG A 116 -7.81 7.11 -13.19
CA ARG A 116 -7.72 7.79 -11.88
C ARG A 116 -8.71 8.94 -11.76
N GLU A 117 -8.87 9.76 -12.79
CA GLU A 117 -9.83 10.86 -12.82
C GLU A 117 -11.26 10.34 -12.69
N TYR A 118 -11.60 9.28 -13.43
CA TYR A 118 -12.89 8.62 -13.30
C TYR A 118 -13.13 8.03 -11.90
N LEU A 119 -12.14 7.32 -11.33
CA LEU A 119 -12.26 6.76 -9.98
C LEU A 119 -12.37 7.86 -8.91
N SER A 120 -11.67 8.98 -9.09
CA SER A 120 -11.82 10.13 -8.22
C SER A 120 -13.23 10.71 -8.27
N GLN A 121 -13.84 10.78 -9.45
CA GLN A 121 -15.23 11.23 -9.56
C GLN A 121 -16.17 10.28 -8.83
N VAL A 122 -15.97 8.97 -9.01
CA VAL A 122 -16.77 7.94 -8.29
C VAL A 122 -16.66 8.13 -6.78
N VAL A 123 -15.47 8.38 -6.24
CA VAL A 123 -15.31 8.65 -4.80
C VAL A 123 -15.99 9.95 -4.38
N SER A 124 -15.93 11.00 -5.21
CA SER A 124 -16.67 12.23 -4.96
C SER A 124 -18.18 11.97 -4.88
N ASP A 125 -18.73 11.24 -5.83
CA ASP A 125 -20.15 10.88 -5.88
C ASP A 125 -20.55 10.03 -4.65
N MET A 126 -19.69 9.09 -4.24
CA MET A 126 -19.89 8.29 -3.01
C MET A 126 -19.95 9.18 -1.76
N ILE A 127 -19.08 10.20 -1.66
CA ILE A 127 -19.09 11.15 -0.54
C ILE A 127 -20.40 11.94 -0.53
N GLU A 128 -20.84 12.44 -1.69
CA GLU A 128 -22.10 13.19 -1.83
C GLU A 128 -23.33 12.33 -1.47
N GLN A 129 -23.29 11.03 -1.79
CA GLN A 129 -24.35 10.07 -1.45
C GLN A 129 -24.29 9.57 0.00
N GLY A 130 -23.29 9.98 0.79
CA GLY A 130 -23.10 9.52 2.17
C GLY A 130 -22.54 8.10 2.29
N GLN A 131 -22.01 7.51 1.22
CA GLN A 131 -21.35 6.20 1.21
C GLN A 131 -19.89 6.30 1.71
N ILE A 132 -19.72 6.81 2.93
CA ILE A 132 -18.42 7.22 3.49
C ILE A 132 -17.82 6.21 4.48
N ALA A 133 -18.53 5.11 4.76
CA ALA A 133 -18.22 4.17 5.84
C ALA A 133 -16.83 3.51 5.71
N HIS A 134 -16.38 3.28 4.48
CA HIS A 134 -15.14 2.57 4.17
C HIS A 134 -14.03 3.49 3.64
N LEU A 135 -14.30 4.78 3.49
CA LEU A 135 -13.31 5.76 3.03
C LEU A 135 -12.44 6.19 4.21
N ILE A 136 -11.15 5.86 4.18
CA ILE A 136 -10.21 6.17 5.27
C ILE A 136 -9.37 7.40 4.89
N PRO A 137 -9.37 8.50 5.70
CA PRO A 137 -8.67 9.74 5.37
C PRO A 137 -7.17 9.57 5.08
N SER A 138 -6.46 8.83 5.93
CA SER A 138 -5.02 8.58 5.76
C SER A 138 -4.72 7.80 4.47
N ALA A 139 -5.58 6.84 4.11
CA ALA A 139 -5.43 6.04 2.92
C ALA A 139 -5.72 6.84 1.64
N LEU A 140 -6.75 7.70 1.66
CA LEU A 140 -7.03 8.63 0.56
C LEU A 140 -5.89 9.64 0.35
N LYS A 141 -5.29 10.15 1.43
CA LYS A 141 -4.11 11.02 1.35
C LYS A 141 -2.94 10.31 0.68
N HIS A 142 -2.64 9.08 1.10
CA HIS A 142 -1.58 8.26 0.51
C HIS A 142 -1.82 7.99 -0.99
N ASP A 143 -3.06 7.73 -1.38
CA ASP A 143 -3.45 7.48 -2.77
C ASP A 143 -3.48 8.74 -3.66
N GLY A 144 -3.16 9.91 -3.10
CA GLY A 144 -3.15 11.19 -3.81
C GLY A 144 -4.54 11.79 -4.02
N LEU A 145 -5.54 11.36 -3.23
CA LEU A 145 -6.92 11.87 -3.20
C LEU A 145 -7.18 12.76 -1.98
N GLY A 146 -6.12 13.34 -1.41
CA GLY A 146 -6.20 14.21 -0.23
C GLY A 146 -7.09 15.45 -0.43
N PHE A 147 -7.34 15.87 -1.68
CA PHE A 147 -8.23 16.99 -1.98
C PHE A 147 -9.72 16.68 -1.71
N LEU A 148 -10.11 15.41 -1.57
CA LEU A 148 -11.47 15.00 -1.21
C LEU A 148 -11.71 14.98 0.31
N LEU A 149 -10.65 15.14 1.11
CA LEU A 149 -10.75 15.09 2.58
C LEU A 149 -11.71 16.13 3.16
N PRO A 150 -11.70 17.41 2.74
CA PRO A 150 -12.64 18.38 3.28
C PRO A 150 -14.10 18.00 3.04
N SER A 151 -14.42 17.50 1.84
CA SER A 151 -15.77 17.01 1.52
C SER A 151 -16.15 15.78 2.33
N LEU A 152 -15.19 14.86 2.54
CA LEU A 152 -15.39 13.67 3.35
C LEU A 152 -15.63 14.01 4.83
N GLU A 153 -14.84 14.92 5.41
CA GLU A 153 -14.96 15.37 6.79
C GLU A 153 -16.32 16.02 7.03
N LYS A 154 -16.72 16.93 6.14
CA LYS A 154 -18.05 17.53 6.18
C LYS A 154 -19.17 16.50 6.09
N ALA A 155 -19.07 15.54 5.16
CA ALA A 155 -20.07 14.48 5.02
C ALA A 155 -20.16 13.60 6.29
N ARG A 156 -19.02 13.32 6.95
CA ARG A 156 -18.98 12.57 8.22
C ARG A 156 -19.60 13.36 9.37
N LEU A 157 -19.36 14.67 9.43
CA LEU A 157 -19.97 15.56 10.40
C LEU A 157 -21.49 15.61 10.21
N ASP A 158 -21.96 15.77 8.97
CA ASP A 158 -23.38 15.78 8.65
C ASP A 158 -24.04 14.42 8.95
N GLU A 159 -23.37 13.29 8.66
CA GLU A 159 -23.81 11.96 9.08
C GLU A 159 -23.95 11.87 10.61
N PHE A 160 -22.97 12.38 11.35
CA PHE A 160 -22.97 12.36 12.81
C PHE A 160 -24.06 13.24 13.42
N ARG A 161 -24.27 14.46 12.90
CA ARG A 161 -25.37 15.36 13.28
C ARG A 161 -26.73 14.70 13.09
N ASN A 162 -26.92 14.00 11.98
CA ASN A 162 -28.15 13.28 11.68
C ASN A 162 -28.32 12.02 12.54
N ALA A 163 -27.23 11.49 13.10
CA ALA A 163 -27.22 10.32 13.96
C ALA A 163 -27.49 10.63 15.44
N ARG A 164 -28.03 11.82 15.78
CA ARG A 164 -28.36 12.19 17.15
C ARG A 164 -29.24 11.12 17.84
N PRO A 165 -28.81 10.57 18.99
CA PRO A 165 -29.60 9.60 19.73
C PRO A 165 -30.88 10.27 20.24
N LYS A 166 -31.99 9.51 20.26
CA LYS A 166 -33.31 10.02 20.68
C LYS A 166 -33.95 9.06 21.66
N ILE A 167 -34.63 9.61 22.66
CA ILE A 167 -35.43 8.82 23.59
C ILE A 167 -36.75 8.46 22.92
N THR A 168 -36.97 7.16 22.72
CA THR A 168 -38.23 6.61 22.20
C THR A 168 -38.75 5.54 23.15
N ARG A 169 -40.02 5.64 23.55
CA ARG A 169 -40.68 4.65 24.45
C ARG A 169 -39.90 4.38 25.75
N GLY A 170 -39.33 5.41 26.36
CA GLY A 170 -38.57 5.27 27.61
C GLY A 170 -37.19 4.60 27.45
N LYS A 171 -36.65 4.55 26.23
CA LYS A 171 -35.30 4.07 25.94
C LYS A 171 -34.54 5.02 25.04
N LEU A 172 -33.26 5.25 25.31
CA LEU A 172 -32.37 5.97 24.41
C LEU A 172 -31.97 5.04 23.25
N ASP A 173 -32.26 5.43 22.02
CA ASP A 173 -31.91 4.68 20.81
C ASP A 173 -30.50 5.08 20.32
N LEU A 174 -29.56 4.14 20.38
CA LEU A 174 -28.16 4.31 19.95
C LEU A 174 -27.91 3.73 18.54
N ARG A 175 -28.93 3.14 17.89
CA ARG A 175 -28.80 2.58 16.53
C ARG A 175 -28.38 3.60 15.47
N PRO A 176 -28.79 4.88 15.52
CA PRO A 176 -28.29 5.87 14.58
C PRO A 176 -26.76 6.07 14.72
N LEU A 177 -26.25 6.14 15.95
CA LEU A 177 -24.82 6.27 16.23
C LEU A 177 -24.01 5.05 15.77
N SER A 178 -24.56 3.84 15.90
CA SER A 178 -23.86 2.63 15.46
C SER A 178 -23.72 2.51 13.94
N LYS A 179 -24.52 3.26 13.18
CA LYS A 179 -24.40 3.33 11.71
C LYS A 179 -23.39 4.39 11.26
N SER A 180 -23.29 5.51 11.98
CA SER A 180 -22.33 6.57 11.68
C SER A 180 -20.88 6.12 11.87
N VAL A 181 -19.96 6.63 11.03
CA VAL A 181 -18.51 6.39 11.21
C VAL A 181 -18.02 6.95 12.55
N ILE A 182 -18.40 8.18 12.85
CA ILE A 182 -18.00 8.89 14.07
C ILE A 182 -18.72 8.29 15.28
N GLY A 183 -20.04 8.04 15.15
CA GLY A 183 -20.84 7.43 16.22
C GLY A 183 -20.34 6.05 16.65
N ARG A 184 -19.83 5.22 15.73
CA ARG A 184 -19.17 3.95 16.09
C ARG A 184 -17.93 4.14 16.96
N THR A 185 -17.17 5.21 16.72
CA THR A 185 -15.98 5.54 17.52
C THR A 185 -16.39 6.00 18.91
N LEU A 186 -17.41 6.84 19.02
CA LEU A 186 -18.00 7.28 20.29
C LEU A 186 -18.51 6.09 21.13
N LEU A 187 -19.31 5.21 20.53
CA LEU A 187 -19.84 4.03 21.22
C LEU A 187 -18.73 3.09 21.71
N ARG A 188 -17.62 3.00 20.96
CA ARG A 188 -16.43 2.25 21.38
C ARG A 188 -15.74 2.91 22.58
N GLN A 189 -15.60 4.24 22.59
CA GLN A 189 -15.01 4.99 23.72
C GLN A 189 -15.86 4.83 24.99
N LEU A 190 -17.19 4.86 24.86
CA LEU A 190 -18.12 4.62 25.95
C LEU A 190 -18.23 3.14 26.39
N SER A 191 -17.56 2.22 25.68
CA SER A 191 -17.63 0.78 25.92
C SER A 191 -19.06 0.20 25.87
N THR A 192 -19.95 0.83 25.10
CA THR A 192 -21.37 0.46 25.01
C THR A 192 -21.60 -0.44 23.80
N LYS A 193 -21.99 -1.70 24.06
CA LYS A 193 -22.40 -2.66 23.01
C LYS A 193 -23.92 -2.71 22.80
N ARG A 194 -24.69 -2.04 23.65
CA ARG A 194 -26.16 -2.06 23.62
C ARG A 194 -26.67 -1.06 22.58
N GLU A 195 -27.65 -1.49 21.79
CA GLU A 195 -28.34 -0.61 20.83
C GLU A 195 -29.39 0.30 21.48
N MET A 196 -29.87 -0.09 22.66
CA MET A 196 -30.86 0.66 23.43
C MET A 196 -30.47 0.68 24.91
N LEU A 197 -30.58 1.84 25.53
CA LEU A 197 -30.42 2.02 26.98
C LEU A 197 -31.77 2.40 27.59
N ALA A 198 -32.08 1.90 28.78
CA ALA A 198 -33.26 2.37 29.52
C ALA A 198 -33.03 3.82 29.97
N VAL A 199 -34.06 4.67 30.00
CA VAL A 199 -33.91 6.08 30.39
C VAL A 199 -33.34 6.26 31.79
N ASP A 200 -33.61 5.33 32.69
CA ASP A 200 -33.10 5.36 34.07
C ASP A 200 -31.66 4.81 34.20
N ASP A 201 -31.05 4.35 33.11
CA ASP A 201 -29.66 3.86 33.10
C ASP A 201 -28.69 5.05 33.23
N PRO A 202 -27.76 5.06 34.20
CA PRO A 202 -26.80 6.15 34.37
C PRO A 202 -25.94 6.41 33.13
N GLN A 203 -25.80 5.43 32.24
CA GLN A 203 -25.08 5.57 30.98
C GLN A 203 -25.77 6.51 29.98
N VAL A 204 -27.07 6.80 30.14
CA VAL A 204 -27.81 7.70 29.24
C VAL A 204 -27.25 9.11 29.28
N GLY A 205 -27.10 9.69 30.48
CA GLY A 205 -26.56 11.05 30.63
C GLY A 205 -25.13 11.15 30.09
N GLN A 206 -24.30 10.12 30.35
CA GLN A 206 -22.94 10.06 29.82
C GLN A 206 -22.92 9.98 28.28
N ALA A 207 -23.83 9.22 27.67
CA ALA A 207 -23.90 9.07 26.22
C ALA A 207 -24.38 10.36 25.53
N GLU A 208 -25.36 11.05 26.10
CA GLU A 208 -25.83 12.35 25.59
C GLU A 208 -24.75 13.42 25.75
N GLU A 209 -24.11 13.50 26.91
CA GLU A 209 -23.04 14.46 27.16
C GLU A 209 -21.85 14.22 26.22
N ALA A 210 -21.40 12.97 26.07
CA ALA A 210 -20.29 12.64 25.18
C ALA A 210 -20.63 12.89 23.69
N TYR A 211 -21.89 12.73 23.29
CA TYR A 211 -22.34 13.09 21.95
C TYR A 211 -22.21 14.59 21.69
N GLU A 212 -22.71 15.43 22.61
CA GLU A 212 -22.66 16.89 22.46
C GLU A 212 -21.22 17.41 22.52
N HIS A 213 -20.36 16.89 23.42
CA HIS A 213 -18.93 17.24 23.45
C HIS A 213 -18.22 16.86 22.15
N MET A 214 -18.44 15.64 21.65
CA MET A 214 -17.80 15.21 20.41
C MET A 214 -18.28 16.03 19.20
N LEU A 215 -19.56 16.41 19.18
CA LEU A 215 -20.09 17.27 18.12
C LEU A 215 -19.41 18.64 18.15
N LEU A 216 -19.29 19.25 19.34
CA LEU A 216 -18.59 20.52 19.53
C LEU A 216 -17.12 20.43 19.13
N ASP A 217 -16.41 19.39 19.57
CA ASP A 217 -14.99 19.20 19.24
C ASP A 217 -14.77 19.11 17.73
N LEU A 218 -15.68 18.45 17.00
CA LEU A 218 -15.62 18.34 15.54
C LEU A 218 -15.94 19.66 14.84
N GLU A 219 -16.95 20.40 15.32
CA GLU A 219 -17.33 21.70 14.76
C GLU A 219 -16.29 22.79 15.01
N VAL A 220 -15.65 22.77 16.19
CA VAL A 220 -14.54 23.67 16.53
C VAL A 220 -13.25 23.24 15.80
N GLY A 221 -13.03 21.92 15.68
CA GLY A 221 -11.89 21.32 14.97
C GLY A 221 -11.88 21.60 13.47
N GLU A 222 -13.03 21.71 12.80
CA GLU A 222 -13.10 22.21 11.41
C GLU A 222 -12.63 23.67 11.27
N GLY A 223 -12.71 24.46 12.35
CA GLY A 223 -12.24 25.85 12.38
C GLY A 223 -10.74 26.01 12.66
N VAL A 224 -10.12 25.01 13.30
CA VAL A 224 -8.69 24.96 13.57
C VAL A 224 -8.12 23.83 12.74
N ALA A 225 -7.87 24.10 11.46
CA ALA A 225 -7.13 23.21 10.58
C ALA A 225 -5.97 22.63 11.39
N THR A 226 -6.05 21.35 11.73
CA THR A 226 -4.95 20.60 12.31
C THR A 226 -3.82 20.72 11.30
N LEU A 227 -2.92 21.66 11.56
CA LEU A 227 -1.56 21.61 11.07
C LEU A 227 -1.12 20.19 11.44
N SER A 228 -1.01 19.34 10.42
CA SER A 228 -0.32 18.06 10.54
C SER A 228 0.89 18.34 11.41
N PRO A 229 1.16 17.60 12.50
CA PRO A 229 2.33 17.87 13.32
C PRO A 229 3.51 17.92 12.35
N GLU A 230 4.09 19.11 12.18
CA GLU A 230 5.31 19.25 11.41
C GLU A 230 6.33 18.34 12.08
N ASP A 231 7.14 17.66 11.27
CA ASP A 231 8.20 16.80 11.76
C ASP A 231 8.91 17.53 12.90
N THR A 232 9.00 16.88 14.07
CA THR A 232 9.55 17.48 15.29
C THR A 232 10.88 18.15 14.99
N LEU A 233 10.89 19.48 14.92
CA LEU A 233 12.12 20.27 14.79
C LEU A 233 12.97 19.98 16.02
N GLN A 234 14.13 19.35 15.82
CA GLN A 234 15.10 19.20 16.90
C GLN A 234 15.64 20.59 17.23
N VAL A 235 15.40 21.01 18.47
CA VAL A 235 15.86 22.30 18.98
C VAL A 235 17.09 22.06 19.84
N THR A 236 18.07 22.95 19.74
CA THR A 236 19.24 22.93 20.63
C THR A 236 18.82 23.21 22.09
N ILE A 237 19.69 22.88 23.05
CA ILE A 237 19.47 23.17 24.48
C ILE A 237 19.26 24.68 24.73
N SER A 238 19.72 25.54 23.83
CA SER A 238 19.54 27.00 23.83
C SER A 238 18.26 27.49 23.15
N GLY A 239 17.41 26.61 22.60
CA GLY A 239 16.13 27.00 22.01
C GLY A 239 16.19 27.47 20.55
N GLU A 240 17.35 27.38 19.89
CA GLU A 240 17.51 27.73 18.48
C GLU A 240 17.27 26.50 17.59
N PRO A 241 16.55 26.66 16.45
CA PRO A 241 16.30 25.57 15.52
C PRO A 241 17.62 25.07 14.93
N LEU A 242 17.83 23.75 14.94
CA LEU A 242 19.01 23.15 14.33
C LEU A 242 18.88 23.30 12.81
N GLU A 243 19.69 24.18 12.20
CA GLU A 243 19.78 24.21 10.73
C GLU A 243 20.32 22.86 10.25
N GLU A 244 19.50 22.10 9.50
CA GLU A 244 20.00 20.94 8.77
C GLU A 244 20.98 21.44 7.70
N THR A 245 22.26 21.45 8.05
CA THR A 245 23.33 21.48 7.07
C THR A 245 23.14 20.31 6.11
N THR A 246 22.47 20.58 4.99
CA THR A 246 22.50 19.75 3.79
C THR A 246 23.89 19.86 3.17
N GLU A 247 24.90 19.40 3.89
CA GLU A 247 26.17 19.06 3.29
C GLU A 247 25.94 17.81 2.43
N ARG A 248 25.64 18.05 1.16
CA ARG A 248 25.95 17.12 0.08
C ARG A 248 27.45 16.79 0.15
N LYS A 249 27.83 15.84 0.98
CA LYS A 249 29.07 15.10 0.78
C LYS A 249 28.89 14.29 -0.51
N GLN A 250 29.44 14.80 -1.61
CA GLN A 250 29.84 13.97 -2.73
C GLN A 250 30.76 12.86 -2.19
N VAL A 251 30.20 11.68 -1.96
CA VAL A 251 31.01 10.48 -1.75
C VAL A 251 31.55 10.08 -3.11
N ARG A 252 32.86 10.28 -3.28
CA ARG A 252 33.65 9.73 -4.38
C ARG A 252 33.52 8.20 -4.40
N GLY A 253 33.11 7.67 -5.55
CA GLY A 253 33.43 6.34 -6.08
C GLY A 253 33.32 5.14 -5.14
N VAL A 254 32.13 4.53 -5.06
CA VAL A 254 31.98 3.17 -4.53
C VAL A 254 32.26 2.18 -5.66
N LEU A 255 33.30 1.37 -5.49
CA LEU A 255 33.61 0.19 -6.29
C LEU A 255 32.44 -0.82 -6.25
N PRO A 256 32.18 -1.58 -7.33
CA PRO A 256 31.04 -2.50 -7.38
C PRO A 256 31.17 -3.62 -6.34
N LEU A 257 30.16 -3.73 -5.47
CA LEU A 257 29.98 -4.88 -4.58
C LEU A 257 29.51 -6.09 -5.41
N THR A 258 30.27 -7.19 -5.33
CA THR A 258 29.84 -8.51 -5.77
C THR A 258 28.65 -8.99 -4.93
N PRO A 259 27.62 -9.62 -5.53
CA PRO A 259 26.46 -10.12 -4.80
C PRO A 259 26.87 -11.31 -3.91
N GLY A 260 26.50 -11.28 -2.62
CA GLY A 260 26.56 -12.45 -1.74
C GLY A 260 27.30 -12.31 -0.41
N VAL A 261 27.73 -11.12 0.01
CA VAL A 261 28.35 -10.93 1.34
C VAL A 261 27.44 -10.07 2.21
N GLN A 262 26.77 -10.71 3.17
CA GLN A 262 26.01 -10.05 4.22
C GLN A 262 26.97 -9.70 5.36
N THR A 263 27.16 -8.40 5.64
CA THR A 263 27.96 -7.94 6.78
C THR A 263 27.19 -8.20 8.09
N ASN A 264 27.88 -8.76 9.08
CA ASN A 264 27.30 -9.07 10.39
C ASN A 264 26.87 -7.79 11.13
N LEU A 265 25.63 -7.79 11.64
CA LEU A 265 24.95 -6.67 12.34
C LEU A 265 25.55 -6.30 13.71
N THR A 266 26.74 -6.80 14.05
CA THR A 266 27.34 -6.69 15.38
C THR A 266 28.34 -5.54 15.54
N GLU A 267 28.63 -4.77 14.48
CA GLU A 267 29.51 -3.57 14.59
C GLU A 267 28.90 -2.43 15.43
N TYR A 268 27.59 -2.45 15.72
CA TYR A 268 26.90 -1.38 16.46
C TYR A 268 26.49 -1.72 17.90
N VAL A 269 26.84 -2.91 18.42
CA VAL A 269 26.63 -3.23 19.84
C VAL A 269 27.97 -3.13 20.57
N GLY A 270 28.22 -1.95 21.14
CA GLY A 270 29.41 -1.68 21.95
C GLY A 270 29.53 -2.64 23.12
N SER A 271 30.74 -3.16 23.37
CA SER A 271 31.11 -3.79 24.63
C SER A 271 31.92 -2.80 25.48
N PRO A 272 31.64 -2.69 26.79
CA PRO A 272 32.37 -1.82 27.70
C PRO A 272 33.74 -2.39 28.08
N ALA A 273 34.66 -1.47 28.26
CA ALA A 273 36.04 -1.53 28.75
C ALA A 273 36.60 -2.80 29.44
N ASP A 274 37.76 -3.20 28.89
CA ASP A 274 39.07 -3.37 29.55
C ASP A 274 39.67 -4.75 29.88
N THR A 275 40.93 -4.86 29.40
CA THR A 275 42.05 -5.74 29.76
C THR A 275 42.05 -7.18 29.23
N GLN A 276 42.91 -7.49 28.25
CA GLN A 276 44.31 -7.89 28.45
C GLN A 276 44.99 -8.18 27.10
N SER A 277 46.23 -7.69 27.00
CA SER A 277 47.22 -7.90 25.94
C SER A 277 47.60 -9.37 25.73
N ALA A 278 47.61 -9.84 24.48
CA ALA A 278 48.64 -10.74 23.94
C ALA A 278 48.45 -11.01 22.43
N GLU A 279 49.56 -10.91 21.71
CA GLU A 279 49.92 -11.61 20.46
C GLU A 279 49.32 -11.19 19.11
N MET A 280 50.11 -10.33 18.47
CA MET A 280 50.29 -10.27 17.02
C MET A 280 50.90 -11.58 16.48
N SER A 281 50.15 -12.33 15.66
CA SER A 281 50.69 -13.08 14.52
C SER A 281 49.52 -13.63 13.69
N ASP A 282 49.51 -13.34 12.39
CA ASP A 282 48.94 -14.18 11.29
C ASP A 282 48.43 -13.42 10.06
N VAL A 283 48.77 -12.14 9.90
CA VAL A 283 48.53 -11.41 8.63
C VAL A 283 49.77 -11.35 7.72
N ALA A 284 50.86 -12.03 8.07
CA ALA A 284 52.13 -11.99 7.32
C ALA A 284 52.36 -13.15 6.33
N GLU A 285 51.56 -14.22 6.34
CA GLU A 285 51.91 -15.44 5.58
C GLU A 285 51.22 -15.64 4.22
N VAL A 286 50.20 -14.85 3.86
CA VAL A 286 49.53 -15.01 2.55
C VAL A 286 50.17 -14.16 1.45
N ARG A 287 50.88 -13.08 1.79
CA ARG A 287 51.53 -12.17 0.80
C ARG A 287 52.87 -12.66 0.22
N LYS A 288 53.38 -13.83 0.64
CA LYS A 288 54.60 -14.44 0.08
C LYS A 288 54.34 -15.46 -1.04
N ARG A 289 53.09 -15.87 -1.31
CA ARG A 289 52.77 -16.84 -2.38
C ARG A 289 52.40 -16.23 -3.74
N GLU A 290 52.11 -14.94 -3.83
CA GLU A 290 51.79 -14.28 -5.12
C GLU A 290 52.99 -13.69 -5.87
N LYS A 291 54.17 -13.58 -5.23
CA LYS A 291 55.39 -13.08 -5.89
C LYS A 291 56.22 -14.14 -6.63
N ARG A 292 55.76 -15.41 -6.69
CA ARG A 292 56.46 -16.52 -7.37
C ARG A 292 55.81 -17.03 -8.66
N LYS A 293 54.72 -16.41 -9.16
CA LYS A 293 54.06 -16.78 -10.43
C LYS A 293 54.13 -15.70 -11.54
N LYS A 294 54.87 -14.60 -11.32
CA LYS A 294 55.06 -13.50 -12.30
C LYS A 294 56.53 -13.30 -12.71
N ALA A 295 57.32 -14.37 -12.71
CA ALA A 295 58.71 -14.33 -13.18
C ALA A 295 59.02 -15.59 -14.00
N GLU A 296 58.41 -15.71 -15.17
CA GLU A 296 58.99 -16.46 -16.30
C GLU A 296 58.66 -15.71 -17.60
N PRO A 297 59.66 -15.22 -18.34
CA PRO A 297 59.46 -14.49 -19.57
C PRO A 297 59.34 -15.43 -20.77
N ASN A 298 58.41 -15.06 -21.62
CA ASN A 298 58.21 -15.50 -22.99
C ASN A 298 59.51 -15.33 -23.82
N LYS A 299 60.14 -16.44 -24.20
CA LYS A 299 61.03 -16.54 -25.38
C LYS A 299 60.27 -17.46 -26.34
N GLY A 300 59.99 -17.14 -27.59
CA GLY A 300 60.72 -16.33 -28.56
C GLY A 300 60.53 -17.08 -29.88
N SER A 301 60.08 -16.37 -30.91
CA SER A 301 59.85 -16.87 -32.25
C SER A 301 61.16 -17.23 -32.97
N GLU A 302 61.01 -18.12 -33.96
CA GLU A 302 61.86 -18.32 -35.16
C GLU A 302 63.26 -18.94 -34.97
N ALA A 303 63.48 -20.08 -35.62
CA ALA A 303 64.28 -20.15 -36.84
C ALA A 303 64.25 -21.55 -37.50
N SER A 304 64.21 -21.51 -38.84
CA SER A 304 64.61 -22.53 -39.83
C SER A 304 63.63 -23.65 -40.19
#